data_AF-A0A6N7YKS1-F1
#
_entry.id   AF-A0A6N7YKS1-F1
#
_cell.length_a   1.000
_cell.length_b   1.000
_cell.length_c   1.000
_cell.angle_alpha   90.00
_cell.angle_beta   90.00
_cell.angle_gamma   90.00
#
_symmetry.space_group_name_H-M   'P 1'
#
loop_
_entity.id
_entity.type
_entity.pdbx_description
1 polymer ?
#
loop_
_entity_poly.entity_id
_entity_poly.type
_entity_poly.pdbx_seq_one_letter_code
_entity_poly.pdbx_strand_id
1 'polypeptide(L)'
;MLGLRAAGVRASAVRVGGGRTARDYVTAVARRVSATGDLERTILAARAAGLDPRRVGGRNLIAVLVGRRDRDGSFDGLTNLSAFGILALRAGGRSAGDGAVVGAARFVLRQQNRDGGFSFARKGASSGIDDTAAAVQGLVAARRGRGRGGAISKAVTFLRRRQNADGGSRCPRAARPTRSPPRSPSRRSSPPG
;
A
#
# COMPACT_ATOMS: atom_id res chain seq x y z
N MET A 1 3.11 7.26 7.12
CA MET A 1 4.23 8.08 7.63
C MET A 1 4.29 8.00 9.16
N LEU A 2 4.49 6.82 9.74
CA LEU A 2 4.66 6.67 11.20
C LEU A 2 5.94 5.90 11.58
N GLY A 3 6.56 5.15 10.65
CA GLY A 3 7.81 4.43 10.92
C GLY A 3 9.11 5.23 10.77
N LEU A 4 9.09 6.44 10.19
CA LEU A 4 10.31 7.19 9.83
C LEU A 4 10.65 8.36 10.76
N ARG A 5 9.81 8.65 11.76
CA ARG A 5 10.09 9.71 12.74
C ARG A 5 10.65 9.19 14.07
N ALA A 6 10.69 7.88 14.29
CA ALA A 6 11.22 7.28 15.51
C ALA A 6 12.76 7.13 15.51
N ALA A 7 13.42 7.28 14.35
CA ALA A 7 14.87 7.01 14.22
C ALA A 7 15.76 8.27 14.15
N GLY A 8 15.21 9.49 14.17
CA GLY A 8 16.01 10.73 14.09
C GLY A 8 16.79 10.96 12.78
N VAL A 9 16.78 10.00 11.84
CA VAL A 9 17.51 10.10 10.57
C VAL A 9 16.71 10.96 9.58
N ARG A 10 17.30 12.10 9.19
CA ARG A 10 16.79 12.86 8.04
C ARG A 10 16.88 11.96 6.81
N ALA A 11 15.79 11.75 6.08
CA ALA A 11 15.81 11.01 4.81
C ALA A 11 16.79 11.63 3.77
N SER A 12 17.17 12.90 3.96
CA SER A 12 18.22 13.58 3.19
C SER A 12 19.64 13.12 3.49
N ALA A 13 19.87 12.41 4.60
CA ALA A 13 21.17 11.90 5.04
C ALA A 13 21.42 10.45 4.63
N VAL A 14 20.41 9.76 4.07
CA VAL A 14 20.57 8.39 3.59
C VAL A 14 21.29 8.41 2.25
N ARG A 15 22.60 8.13 2.28
CA ARG A 15 23.41 7.83 1.10
C ARG A 15 23.21 6.37 0.74
N VAL A 16 22.87 6.10 -0.52
CA VAL A 16 22.91 4.74 -1.08
C VAL A 16 24.26 4.63 -1.80
N GLY A 17 24.93 3.47 -1.71
CA GLY A 17 26.31 3.30 -2.19
C GLY A 17 26.58 3.87 -3.60
N GLY A 18 27.75 4.50 -3.78
CA GLY A 18 28.21 5.05 -5.06
C GLY A 18 27.98 6.56 -5.27
N GLY A 19 27.79 7.35 -4.20
CA GLY A 19 27.72 8.82 -4.30
C GLY A 19 26.36 9.38 -4.76
N ARG A 20 25.41 8.52 -5.15
CA ARG A 20 24.03 8.91 -5.49
C ARG A 20 23.18 9.04 -4.24
N THR A 21 22.45 10.14 -4.12
CA THR A 21 21.55 10.39 -2.99
C THR A 21 20.15 9.79 -3.27
N ALA A 22 19.36 9.61 -2.22
CA ALA A 22 17.93 9.26 -2.37
C ALA A 22 17.18 10.26 -3.29
N ARG A 23 17.61 11.53 -3.32
CA ARG A 23 17.04 12.56 -4.20
C ARG A 23 17.35 12.31 -5.67
N ASP A 24 18.57 11.89 -5.98
CA ASP A 24 18.98 11.61 -7.37
C ASP A 24 18.20 10.43 -7.94
N TYR A 25 18.06 9.37 -7.14
CA TYR A 25 17.25 8.22 -7.51
C TYR A 25 15.79 8.60 -7.75
N VAL A 26 15.17 9.33 -6.82
CA VAL A 26 13.76 9.74 -6.98
C VAL A 26 13.58 10.67 -8.18
N THR A 27 14.53 11.58 -8.43
CA THR A 27 14.49 12.49 -9.59
C THR A 27 14.58 11.71 -10.90
N ALA A 28 15.45 10.70 -10.99
CA ALA A 28 15.55 9.83 -12.16
C ALA A 28 14.28 9.01 -12.39
N VAL A 29 13.68 8.44 -11.34
CA VAL A 29 12.42 7.70 -11.43
C VAL A 29 11.27 8.62 -11.84
N ALA A 30 11.18 9.82 -11.26
CA ALA A 30 10.14 10.80 -11.56
C ALA A 30 10.07 11.16 -13.05
N ARG A 31 11.19 11.22 -13.76
CA ARG A 31 11.23 11.52 -15.20
C ARG A 31 10.47 10.52 -16.06
N ARG A 32 10.47 9.24 -15.67
CA ARG A 32 9.96 8.13 -16.50
C ARG A 32 8.70 7.44 -15.96
N VAL A 33 8.35 7.70 -14.70
CA VAL A 33 7.25 6.96 -14.05
C VAL A 33 5.91 7.18 -14.77
N SER A 34 5.20 6.09 -15.02
CA SER A 34 3.97 6.06 -15.82
C SER A 34 2.89 5.12 -15.28
N ALA A 35 3.14 4.22 -14.33
CA ALA A 35 2.08 3.45 -13.68
C ALA A 35 1.51 4.24 -12.49
N THR A 36 0.22 4.09 -12.20
CA THR A 36 -0.47 4.89 -11.17
C THR A 36 0.08 4.59 -9.77
N GLY A 37 0.25 3.31 -9.43
CA GLY A 37 0.88 2.92 -8.17
C GLY A 37 2.34 3.39 -8.04
N ASP A 38 3.09 3.40 -9.14
CA ASP A 38 4.46 3.91 -9.13
C ASP A 38 4.49 5.43 -8.97
N LEU A 39 3.56 6.16 -9.57
CA LEU A 39 3.40 7.60 -9.40
C LEU A 39 3.14 7.95 -7.94
N GLU A 40 2.19 7.27 -7.30
CA GLU A 40 1.84 7.48 -5.89
C GLU A 40 3.04 7.27 -4.97
N ARG A 41 3.75 6.15 -5.15
CA ARG A 41 4.98 5.84 -4.40
C ARG A 41 6.08 6.86 -4.67
N THR A 42 6.25 7.29 -5.92
CA THR A 42 7.25 8.30 -6.30
C THR A 42 6.94 9.66 -5.67
N ILE A 43 5.67 10.07 -5.61
CA ILE A 43 5.24 11.31 -4.94
C ILE A 43 5.56 11.24 -3.44
N LEU A 44 5.23 10.12 -2.77
CA LEU A 44 5.52 9.92 -1.36
C LEU A 44 7.04 9.92 -1.10
N ALA A 45 7.81 9.24 -1.94
CA ALA A 45 9.28 9.18 -1.86
C ALA A 45 9.92 10.56 -2.12
N ALA A 46 9.43 11.31 -3.11
CA ALA A 46 9.89 12.67 -3.39
C ALA A 46 9.69 13.57 -2.17
N ARG A 47 8.50 13.52 -1.56
CA ARG A 47 8.23 14.33 -0.37
C ARG A 47 9.10 13.90 0.81
N ALA A 48 9.30 12.59 1.01
CA ALA A 48 10.21 12.07 2.04
C ALA A 48 11.66 12.53 1.81
N ALA A 49 12.13 12.56 0.57
CA ALA A 49 13.44 13.07 0.18
C ALA A 49 13.55 14.61 0.25
N GLY A 50 12.49 15.33 0.63
CA GLY A 50 12.46 16.78 0.70
C GLY A 50 12.36 17.47 -0.67
N LEU A 51 11.99 16.74 -1.72
CA LEU A 51 11.71 17.28 -3.04
C LEU A 51 10.26 17.79 -3.12
N ASP A 52 9.98 18.71 -4.03
CA ASP A 52 8.62 19.12 -4.38
C ASP A 52 8.06 18.19 -5.48
N PRO A 53 7.03 17.37 -5.19
CA PRO A 53 6.42 16.48 -6.18
C PRO A 53 5.77 17.21 -7.37
N ARG A 54 5.59 18.54 -7.28
CA ARG A 54 5.06 19.38 -8.37
C ARG A 54 6.14 19.79 -9.38
N ARG A 55 7.42 19.60 -9.07
CA ARG A 55 8.56 20.04 -9.89
C ARG A 55 9.69 19.01 -10.02
N VAL A 56 9.52 17.82 -9.45
CA VAL A 56 10.57 16.78 -9.44
C VAL A 56 10.77 16.16 -10.82
N GLY A 57 12.03 16.03 -11.25
CA GLY A 57 12.36 15.46 -12.56
C GLY A 57 11.79 16.25 -13.74
N GLY A 58 11.52 17.55 -13.58
CA GLY A 58 10.91 18.40 -14.61
C GLY A 58 9.40 18.16 -14.80
N ARG A 59 8.75 17.42 -13.90
CA ARG A 59 7.34 17.04 -14.02
C ARG A 59 6.52 17.46 -12.81
N ASN A 60 5.24 17.75 -13.04
CA ASN A 60 4.25 17.89 -11.99
C ASN A 60 3.53 16.56 -11.77
N LEU A 61 4.10 15.71 -10.91
CA LEU A 61 3.54 14.37 -10.64
C LEU A 61 2.15 14.44 -10.01
N ILE A 62 1.84 15.52 -9.28
CA ILE A 62 0.51 15.73 -8.70
C ILE A 62 -0.52 15.96 -9.80
N ALA A 63 -0.22 16.79 -10.80
CA ALA A 63 -1.11 17.00 -11.94
C ALA A 63 -1.31 15.71 -12.75
N VAL A 64 -0.23 14.94 -12.97
CA VAL A 64 -0.30 13.64 -13.65
C VAL A 64 -1.21 12.67 -12.88
N LEU A 65 -1.07 12.56 -11.55
CA LEU A 65 -1.93 11.70 -10.74
C LEU A 65 -3.39 12.16 -10.80
N VAL A 66 -3.67 13.46 -10.64
CA VAL A 66 -5.04 14.00 -10.74
C VAL A 66 -5.68 13.70 -12.10
N GLY A 67 -4.90 13.74 -13.19
CA GLY A 67 -5.37 13.43 -14.54
C GLY A 67 -5.75 11.96 -14.75
N ARG A 68 -5.36 11.05 -13.85
CA ARG A 68 -5.72 9.62 -13.88
C ARG A 68 -6.97 9.29 -13.09
N ARG A 69 -7.58 10.28 -12.47
CA ARG A 69 -8.78 10.06 -11.67
C ARG A 69 -9.93 9.69 -12.59
N ASP A 70 -10.57 8.56 -12.30
CA ASP A 70 -11.78 8.13 -12.97
C ASP A 70 -12.98 9.02 -12.60
N ARG A 71 -14.06 8.92 -13.40
CA ARG A 71 -15.32 9.66 -13.15
C ARG A 71 -15.94 9.33 -11.80
N ASP A 72 -15.80 8.09 -11.32
CA ASP A 72 -16.33 7.65 -10.01
C ASP A 72 -15.42 8.06 -8.82
N GLY A 73 -14.29 8.69 -9.12
CA GLY A 73 -13.30 9.20 -8.19
C GLY A 73 -12.12 8.26 -7.91
N SER A 74 -12.10 7.04 -8.46
CA SER A 74 -10.99 6.11 -8.24
C SER A 74 -9.71 6.49 -8.99
N PHE A 75 -8.63 5.81 -8.61
CA PHE A 75 -7.44 5.64 -9.43
C PHE A 75 -7.41 4.19 -9.94
N ASP A 76 -7.47 4.03 -11.26
CA ASP A 76 -7.56 2.77 -12.01
C ASP A 76 -8.65 1.81 -11.51
N GLY A 77 -9.76 2.32 -10.97
CA GLY A 77 -10.83 1.47 -10.43
C GLY A 77 -10.49 0.64 -9.18
N LEU A 78 -9.30 0.77 -8.59
CA LEU A 78 -8.80 -0.07 -7.50
C LEU A 78 -8.88 0.64 -6.14
N THR A 79 -9.29 -0.08 -5.09
CA THR A 79 -9.36 0.47 -3.73
C THR A 79 -7.99 0.82 -3.20
N ASN A 80 -7.01 -0.06 -3.40
CA ASN A 80 -5.66 0.12 -2.89
C ASN A 80 -4.97 1.36 -3.50
N LEU A 81 -5.00 1.48 -4.83
CA LEU A 81 -4.47 2.67 -5.52
C LEU A 81 -5.24 3.92 -5.11
N SER A 82 -6.57 3.87 -5.01
CA SER A 82 -7.35 5.01 -4.53
C SER A 82 -6.95 5.46 -3.12
N ALA A 83 -6.60 4.53 -2.23
CA ALA A 83 -6.13 4.85 -0.88
C ALA A 83 -4.73 5.48 -0.88
N PHE A 84 -3.78 4.95 -1.66
CA PHE A 84 -2.44 5.52 -1.79
C PHE A 84 -2.43 6.83 -2.57
N GLY A 85 -3.30 6.99 -3.57
CA GLY A 85 -3.54 8.23 -4.28
C GLY A 85 -3.98 9.36 -3.35
N ILE A 86 -4.85 9.08 -2.38
CA ILE A 86 -5.19 10.06 -1.33
C ILE A 86 -3.93 10.49 -0.55
N LEU A 87 -3.11 9.53 -0.10
CA LEU A 87 -1.88 9.83 0.64
C LEU A 87 -0.90 10.66 -0.20
N ALA A 88 -0.72 10.30 -1.48
CA ALA A 88 0.14 11.00 -2.41
C ALA A 88 -0.34 12.44 -2.67
N LEU A 89 -1.64 12.64 -2.90
CA LEU A 89 -2.23 13.97 -3.07
C LEU A 89 -2.02 14.85 -1.82
N ARG A 90 -2.23 14.28 -0.63
CA ARG A 90 -2.02 14.99 0.65
C ARG A 90 -0.55 15.33 0.87
N ALA A 91 0.37 14.41 0.55
CA ALA A 91 1.81 14.65 0.61
C ALA A 91 2.28 15.72 -0.39
N GLY A 92 1.62 15.80 -1.55
CA GLY A 92 1.77 16.84 -2.56
C GLY A 92 1.10 18.17 -2.23
N GLY A 93 0.58 18.34 -1.01
CA GLY A 93 0.01 19.58 -0.50
C GLY A 93 -1.42 19.89 -0.97
N ARG A 94 -2.15 18.94 -1.56
CA ARG A 94 -3.59 19.10 -1.83
C ARG A 94 -4.35 19.08 -0.51
N SER A 95 -5.34 19.95 -0.33
CA SER A 95 -6.10 20.01 0.93
C SER A 95 -7.02 18.80 1.10
N ALA A 96 -7.49 18.54 2.33
CA ALA A 96 -8.50 17.50 2.58
C ALA A 96 -9.88 17.80 1.94
N GLY A 97 -10.12 19.06 1.56
CA GLY A 97 -11.32 19.49 0.83
C GLY A 97 -11.16 19.48 -0.68
N ASP A 98 -9.97 19.13 -1.19
CA ASP A 98 -9.72 19.06 -2.62
C ASP A 98 -10.63 18.02 -3.29
N GLY A 99 -11.22 18.37 -4.44
CA GLY A 99 -12.15 17.49 -5.15
C GLY A 99 -11.57 16.11 -5.48
N ALA A 100 -10.27 16.03 -5.80
CA ALA A 100 -9.62 14.74 -6.07
C ALA A 100 -9.51 13.87 -4.80
N VAL A 101 -9.15 14.48 -3.67
CA VAL A 101 -9.05 13.81 -2.36
C VAL A 101 -10.44 13.36 -1.90
N VAL A 102 -11.45 14.23 -2.02
CA VAL A 102 -12.83 13.92 -1.63
C VAL A 102 -13.42 12.83 -2.51
N GLY A 103 -13.22 12.89 -3.83
CA GLY A 103 -13.67 11.88 -4.78
C GLY A 103 -13.09 10.50 -4.48
N ALA A 104 -11.77 10.40 -4.34
CA ALA A 104 -11.11 9.14 -4.02
C ALA A 104 -11.54 8.60 -2.64
N ALA A 105 -11.67 9.46 -1.63
CA ALA A 105 -12.15 9.03 -0.31
C ALA A 105 -13.58 8.49 -0.36
N ARG A 106 -14.47 9.13 -1.13
CA ARG A 106 -15.84 8.63 -1.35
C ARG A 106 -15.83 7.28 -2.09
N PHE A 107 -14.98 7.12 -3.10
CA PHE A 107 -14.80 5.86 -3.78
C PHE A 107 -14.40 4.75 -2.79
N VAL A 108 -13.30 4.95 -2.04
CA VAL A 108 -12.79 3.98 -1.07
C VAL A 108 -13.86 3.60 -0.04
N LEU A 109 -14.61 4.57 0.51
CA LEU A 109 -15.69 4.28 1.48
C LEU A 109 -16.74 3.30 0.94
N ARG A 110 -17.09 3.39 -0.36
CA ARG A 110 -18.06 2.48 -0.98
C ARG A 110 -17.52 1.05 -1.13
N GLN A 111 -16.20 0.87 -1.03
CA GLN A 111 -15.54 -0.42 -1.22
C GLN A 111 -15.46 -1.28 0.05
N GLN A 112 -15.95 -0.80 1.20
CA GLN A 112 -15.89 -1.56 2.44
C GLN A 112 -16.75 -2.83 2.36
N ASN A 113 -16.14 -3.98 2.68
CA ASN A 113 -16.81 -5.26 2.76
C ASN A 113 -17.68 -5.36 4.03
N ARG A 114 -18.58 -6.35 4.07
CA ARG A 114 -19.48 -6.57 5.22
C ARG A 114 -18.72 -6.88 6.51
N ASP A 115 -17.55 -7.50 6.42
CA ASP A 115 -16.65 -7.78 7.54
C ASP A 115 -15.91 -6.53 8.06
N GLY A 116 -16.07 -5.38 7.42
CA GLY A 116 -15.41 -4.12 7.75
C GLY A 116 -14.05 -3.92 7.08
N GLY A 117 -13.52 -4.94 6.40
CA GLY A 117 -12.24 -4.85 5.71
C GLY A 117 -12.36 -4.30 4.28
N PHE A 118 -11.21 -4.17 3.63
CA PHE A 118 -11.07 -3.80 2.23
C PHE A 118 -10.20 -4.83 1.51
N SER A 119 -10.43 -4.98 0.21
CA SER A 119 -9.59 -5.76 -0.70
C SER A 119 -8.72 -4.82 -1.54
N PHE A 120 -7.72 -5.39 -2.23
CA PHE A 120 -6.90 -4.64 -3.18
C PHE A 120 -7.75 -4.01 -4.31
N ALA A 121 -8.64 -4.82 -4.88
CA ALA A 121 -9.51 -4.47 -5.99
C ALA A 121 -10.76 -3.74 -5.52
N ARG A 122 -11.96 -4.13 -5.98
CA ARG A 122 -13.23 -3.58 -5.52
C ARG A 122 -13.86 -4.49 -4.44
N LYS A 123 -14.89 -3.95 -3.79
CA LYS A 123 -15.75 -4.71 -2.86
C LYS A 123 -16.20 -6.03 -3.49
N GLY A 124 -16.26 -7.09 -2.67
CA GLY A 124 -16.66 -8.43 -3.09
C GLY A 124 -15.51 -9.43 -3.12
N ALA A 125 -14.27 -8.97 -3.30
CA ALA A 125 -13.08 -9.78 -3.06
C ALA A 125 -12.77 -9.87 -1.55
N SER A 126 -12.01 -10.89 -1.16
CA SER A 126 -11.58 -11.12 0.22
C SER A 126 -10.82 -9.92 0.79
N SER A 127 -11.15 -9.55 2.02
CA SER A 127 -10.48 -8.47 2.74
C SER A 127 -9.06 -8.84 3.14
N GLY A 128 -8.08 -7.99 2.82
CA GLY A 128 -6.68 -8.11 3.19
C GLY A 128 -6.30 -7.20 4.35
N ILE A 129 -5.34 -7.61 5.19
CA ILE A 129 -4.83 -6.79 6.30
C ILE A 129 -4.17 -5.51 5.75
N ASP A 130 -3.30 -5.66 4.75
CA ASP A 130 -2.55 -4.55 4.15
C ASP A 130 -3.46 -3.57 3.41
N ASP A 131 -4.43 -4.09 2.64
CA ASP A 131 -5.41 -3.27 1.93
C ASP A 131 -6.30 -2.50 2.90
N THR A 132 -6.72 -3.14 3.99
CA THR A 132 -7.52 -2.49 5.03
C THR A 132 -6.71 -1.41 5.74
N ALA A 133 -5.43 -1.67 6.05
CA ALA A 133 -4.55 -0.68 6.66
C ALA A 133 -4.30 0.52 5.73
N ALA A 134 -4.06 0.28 4.44
CA ALA A 134 -3.89 1.32 3.44
C ALA A 134 -5.16 2.18 3.30
N ALA A 135 -6.33 1.55 3.21
CA ALA A 135 -7.62 2.24 3.17
C ALA A 135 -7.84 3.11 4.41
N VAL A 136 -7.55 2.61 5.61
CA VAL A 136 -7.63 3.40 6.85
C VAL A 136 -6.70 4.61 6.80
N GLN A 137 -5.44 4.44 6.40
CA GLN A 137 -4.47 5.54 6.30
C GLN A 137 -4.94 6.61 5.32
N GLY A 138 -5.39 6.21 4.13
CA GLY A 138 -5.95 7.13 3.13
C GLY A 138 -7.16 7.89 3.67
N LEU A 139 -8.15 7.18 4.22
CA LEU A 139 -9.38 7.78 4.75
C LEU A 139 -9.12 8.77 5.90
N VAL A 140 -8.16 8.47 6.76
CA VAL A 140 -7.69 9.38 7.82
C VAL A 140 -7.03 10.61 7.22
N ALA A 141 -6.13 10.45 6.25
CA ALA A 141 -5.44 11.56 5.60
C ALA A 141 -6.38 12.51 4.84
N ALA A 142 -7.49 11.98 4.30
CA ALA A 142 -8.52 12.77 3.64
C ALA A 142 -9.49 13.47 4.59
N ARG A 143 -9.48 13.17 5.90
CA ARG A 143 -10.62 13.46 6.80
C ARG A 143 -11.01 14.94 6.85
N ARG A 144 -12.29 15.19 6.56
CA ARG A 144 -13.10 16.35 6.98
C ARG A 144 -14.47 15.82 7.44
N GLY A 145 -14.95 16.23 8.61
CA GLY A 145 -16.29 15.89 9.13
C GLY A 145 -16.47 14.47 9.72
N ARG A 146 -17.67 14.23 10.29
CA ARG A 146 -18.00 13.07 11.16
C ARG A 146 -18.33 11.75 10.42
N GLY A 147 -18.69 11.79 9.13
CA GLY A 147 -19.23 10.63 8.39
C GLY A 147 -18.24 9.48 8.08
N ARG A 148 -16.93 9.66 8.31
CA ARG A 148 -15.90 8.63 8.04
C ARG A 148 -15.55 7.80 9.28
N GLY A 149 -16.02 8.22 10.45
CA GLY A 149 -15.72 7.55 11.72
C GLY A 149 -16.18 6.09 11.73
N GLY A 150 -17.42 5.83 11.31
CA GLY A 150 -17.98 4.47 11.32
C GLY A 150 -17.23 3.48 10.43
N ALA A 151 -16.87 3.88 9.21
CA ALA A 151 -16.11 3.02 8.29
C ALA A 151 -14.70 2.73 8.83
N ILE A 152 -14.00 3.76 9.34
CA ILE A 152 -12.68 3.60 9.95
C ILE A 152 -12.77 2.69 11.19
N SER A 153 -13.76 2.87 12.05
CA SER A 153 -13.96 2.02 13.23
C SER A 153 -14.16 0.55 12.84
N LYS A 154 -15.01 0.26 11.87
CA LYS A 154 -15.22 -1.12 11.37
C LYS A 154 -13.94 -1.74 10.81
N ALA A 155 -13.15 -0.96 10.07
CA ALA A 155 -11.87 -1.40 9.52
C ALA A 155 -10.83 -1.67 10.63
N VAL A 156 -10.78 -0.82 11.65
CA VAL A 156 -9.93 -1.05 12.83
C VAL A 156 -10.36 -2.31 13.58
N THR A 157 -11.67 -2.55 13.73
CA THR A 157 -12.17 -3.81 14.32
C THR A 157 -11.77 -5.03 13.46
N PHE A 158 -11.85 -4.93 12.12
CA PHE A 158 -11.37 -5.98 11.23
C PHE A 158 -9.88 -6.27 11.46
N LEU A 159 -9.03 -5.24 11.50
CA LEU A 159 -7.59 -5.40 11.72
C LEU A 159 -7.29 -6.05 13.07
N ARG A 160 -7.97 -5.61 14.15
CA ARG A 160 -7.81 -6.19 15.49
C ARG A 160 -8.18 -7.67 15.55
N ARG A 161 -9.22 -8.11 14.82
CA ARG A 161 -9.60 -9.54 14.74
C ARG A 161 -8.62 -10.40 13.95
N ARG A 162 -7.80 -9.78 13.09
CA ARG A 162 -6.84 -10.47 12.21
C ARG A 162 -5.39 -10.42 12.71
N GLN A 163 -5.12 -9.63 13.75
CA GLN A 163 -3.89 -9.71 14.54
C GLN A 163 -4.02 -10.85 15.54
N ASN A 164 -3.03 -11.75 15.60
CA ASN A 164 -2.90 -12.69 16.71
C ASN A 164 -2.58 -11.91 18.01
N ALA A 165 -2.75 -12.53 19.18
CA ALA A 165 -2.55 -11.88 20.49
C ALA A 165 -1.12 -11.33 20.73
N ASP A 166 -0.16 -11.70 19.89
CA ASP A 166 1.25 -11.25 19.89
C ASP A 166 1.53 -10.08 18.91
N GLY A 167 0.52 -9.59 18.19
CA GLY A 167 0.65 -8.53 17.18
C GLY A 167 1.09 -9.02 15.80
N GLY A 168 1.26 -10.33 15.58
CA GLY A 168 1.58 -10.92 14.28
C GLY A 168 0.34 -11.06 13.38
N SER A 169 0.53 -10.88 12.07
CA SER A 169 -0.47 -11.30 11.06
C SER A 169 -0.36 -12.80 10.82
N ARG A 170 -1.50 -13.50 10.71
CA ARG A 170 -1.54 -14.95 10.46
C ARG A 170 -0.88 -15.28 9.11
N CYS A 171 0.39 -15.67 9.13
CA CYS A 171 1.03 -16.33 8.01
C CYS A 171 0.33 -17.70 7.83
N PRO A 172 -0.20 -18.07 6.65
CA PRO A 172 -0.63 -19.44 6.42
C PRO A 172 0.60 -20.33 6.66
N ARG A 173 0.51 -21.25 7.64
CA ARG A 173 1.54 -22.29 7.80
C ARG A 173 1.70 -22.96 6.45
N ALA A 174 2.89 -22.88 5.87
CA ALA A 174 3.27 -23.78 4.78
C ALA A 174 2.92 -25.20 5.25
N ALA A 175 2.11 -25.90 4.46
CA ALA A 175 1.88 -27.32 4.67
C ALA A 175 3.27 -27.96 4.76
N ARG A 176 3.54 -28.68 5.87
CA ARG A 176 4.75 -29.49 5.95
C ARG A 176 4.73 -30.43 4.74
N PRO A 177 5.78 -30.51 3.92
CA PRO A 177 5.86 -31.57 2.93
C PRO A 177 5.73 -32.89 3.70
N THR A 178 4.71 -33.67 3.33
CA THR A 178 4.54 -35.03 3.84
C THR A 178 5.82 -35.79 3.51
N ARG A 179 6.54 -36.22 4.55
CA ARG A 179 7.67 -37.15 4.39
C ARG A 179 7.12 -38.39 3.68
N SER A 180 7.61 -38.64 2.47
CA SER A 180 7.42 -39.93 1.80
C SER A 180 7.95 -41.05 2.72
N PRO A 181 7.25 -42.20 2.83
CA PRO A 181 7.75 -43.31 3.63
C PRO A 181 9.04 -43.88 3.03
N PRO A 182 9.94 -44.45 3.85
CA PRO A 182 11.19 -45.02 3.36
C PRO A 182 10.93 -46.21 2.44
N ARG A 183 11.67 -46.27 1.32
CA ARG A 183 11.68 -47.42 0.41
C ARG A 183 12.20 -48.66 1.15
N SER A 184 11.46 -49.76 1.08
CA SER A 184 11.86 -51.07 1.60
C SER A 184 13.15 -51.57 0.94
N PRO A 185 14.04 -52.28 1.67
CA PRO A 185 15.27 -52.80 1.09
C PRO A 185 14.98 -54.00 0.17
N SER A 186 15.66 -54.01 -0.97
CA SER A 186 15.66 -55.07 -1.97
C SER A 186 16.11 -56.41 -1.37
N ARG A 187 15.24 -57.43 -1.40
CA ARG A 187 15.64 -58.83 -1.20
C ARG A 187 16.55 -59.26 -2.36
N ARG A 188 17.82 -59.55 -2.06
CA ARG A 188 18.67 -60.39 -2.90
C ARG A 188 18.18 -61.83 -2.78
N SER A 189 17.76 -62.41 -3.89
CA SER A 189 17.54 -63.85 -4.04
C SER A 189 18.89 -64.52 -4.34
N SER A 190 19.28 -65.50 -3.53
CA SER A 190 20.34 -66.46 -3.87
C SER A 190 19.71 -67.65 -4.61
N PRO A 191 20.42 -68.33 -5.54
CA PRO A 191 19.88 -69.47 -6.29
C PRO A 191 20.05 -70.80 -5.51
N PRO A 192 19.21 -71.82 -5.78
CA PRO A 192 19.41 -73.15 -5.21
C PRO A 192 20.39 -73.98 -6.07
N GLY A 193 21.03 -74.97 -5.43
CA GLY A 193 21.79 -76.03 -6.09
C GLY A 193 20.91 -77.17 -6.60
#